data_AF-A0AAE3GQH4-F1
#
_entry.id   AF-A0AAE3GQH4-F1
#
_cell.length_a   1.000
_cell.length_b   1.000
_cell.length_c   1.000
_cell.angle_alpha   90.00
_cell.angle_beta   90.00
_cell.angle_gamma   90.00
#
_symmetry.space_group_name_H-M   'P 1'
#
loop_
_entity.id
_entity.type
_entity.pdbx_description
1 polymer ?
#
loop_
_entity_poly.entity_id
_entity_poly.type
_entity_poly.pdbx_seq_one_letter_code
_entity_poly.pdbx_strand_id
1 'polypeptide(L)'
;MSVNLITAGIVNPTAFSVDRVRVQVAAFLKIPFRQIERIECWQHQIWVKFVEGRGKFISYRHLPLWVEQGIVAINNCQNRTSLDELGEILRTEREWYDTKAKPETLEKWREAWVKQSHHLREEEERLKPIRAHQEAGRQWLQAWGHVLQCCSESISLEELAPEIKRQAEAFADLPDILQGIDAVWQQRWQELNQASA
;
A
#
# COMPACT_ATOMS: atom_id res chain seq x y z
N MET A 1 -22.12 2.28 -12.17
CA MET A 1 -21.20 3.27 -12.78
C MET A 1 -19.83 2.62 -12.90
N SER A 2 -19.16 2.76 -14.04
CA SER A 2 -17.81 2.21 -14.21
C SER A 2 -16.82 2.97 -13.29
N VAL A 3 -15.96 2.21 -12.59
CA VAL A 3 -14.97 2.76 -11.66
C VAL A 3 -13.76 3.24 -12.47
N ASN A 4 -13.39 4.50 -12.29
CA ASN A 4 -12.21 5.12 -12.89
C ASN A 4 -11.37 5.81 -11.80
N LEU A 5 -10.23 6.37 -12.20
CA LEU A 5 -9.29 7.02 -11.26
C LEU A 5 -9.95 8.14 -10.42
N ILE A 6 -10.97 8.84 -10.95
CA ILE A 6 -11.69 9.87 -10.19
C ILE A 6 -12.75 9.24 -9.27
N THR A 7 -13.57 8.33 -9.78
CA THR A 7 -14.67 7.75 -8.97
C THR A 7 -14.16 6.79 -7.89
N ALA A 8 -12.94 6.26 -8.05
CA ALA A 8 -12.22 5.53 -7.02
C ALA A 8 -11.53 6.42 -5.98
N GLY A 9 -11.56 7.75 -6.14
CA GLY A 9 -10.91 8.69 -5.22
C GLY A 9 -9.38 8.75 -5.34
N ILE A 10 -8.78 8.08 -6.34
CA ILE A 10 -7.33 8.10 -6.57
C ILE A 10 -6.88 9.46 -7.09
N VAL A 11 -7.70 10.08 -7.95
CA VAL A 11 -7.44 11.37 -8.55
C VAL A 11 -8.51 12.36 -8.14
N ASN A 12 -8.09 13.48 -7.55
CA ASN A 12 -8.95 14.61 -7.28
C ASN A 12 -8.68 15.74 -8.28
N PRO A 13 -9.54 15.98 -9.27
CA PRO A 13 -9.33 17.01 -10.28
C PRO A 13 -9.29 18.44 -9.72
N THR A 14 -9.91 18.68 -8.56
CA THR A 14 -9.88 20.00 -7.90
C THR A 14 -8.52 20.33 -7.31
N ALA A 15 -7.67 19.32 -7.09
CA ALA A 15 -6.30 19.51 -6.61
C ALA A 15 -5.31 19.88 -7.73
N PHE A 16 -5.74 19.87 -9.00
CA PHE A 16 -4.85 20.22 -10.10
C PHE A 16 -4.55 21.71 -10.16
N SER A 17 -3.29 22.06 -10.41
CA SER A 17 -2.88 23.42 -10.73
C SER A 17 -3.59 23.90 -12.00
N VAL A 18 -4.41 24.92 -11.88
CA VAL A 18 -5.18 25.55 -12.97
C VAL A 18 -4.25 25.97 -14.12
N ASP A 19 -3.08 26.55 -13.82
CA ASP A 19 -2.11 26.97 -14.83
C ASP A 19 -1.53 25.79 -15.60
N ARG A 20 -1.20 24.70 -14.90
CA ARG A 20 -0.72 23.47 -15.51
C ARG A 20 -1.76 22.87 -16.45
N VAL A 21 -3.02 22.79 -16.00
CA VAL A 21 -4.12 22.29 -16.84
C VAL A 21 -4.31 23.20 -18.06
N ARG A 22 -4.24 24.52 -17.89
CA ARG A 22 -4.38 25.50 -18.98
C ARG A 22 -3.30 25.35 -20.06
N VAL A 23 -2.04 25.15 -19.67
CA VAL A 23 -0.93 24.88 -20.61
C VAL A 23 -1.20 23.59 -21.41
N GLN A 24 -1.59 22.51 -20.73
CA GLN A 24 -1.85 21.23 -21.39
C GLN A 24 -3.08 21.29 -22.30
N VAL A 25 -4.13 22.02 -21.91
CA VAL A 25 -5.31 22.26 -22.75
C VAL A 25 -4.95 23.07 -23.99
N ALA A 26 -4.16 24.14 -23.86
CA ALA A 26 -3.71 24.93 -24.99
C ALA A 26 -2.92 24.08 -25.99
N ALA A 27 -2.00 23.24 -25.50
CA ALA A 27 -1.24 22.29 -26.32
C ALA A 27 -2.15 21.26 -27.00
N PHE A 28 -3.10 20.67 -26.27
CA PHE A 28 -4.04 19.69 -26.80
C PHE A 28 -4.93 20.27 -27.90
N LEU A 29 -5.45 21.48 -27.70
CA LEU A 29 -6.28 22.18 -28.68
C LEU A 29 -5.47 22.84 -29.81
N LYS A 30 -4.14 22.88 -29.70
CA LYS A 30 -3.23 23.57 -30.63
C LYS A 30 -3.55 25.07 -30.76
N ILE A 31 -3.83 25.73 -29.65
CA ILE A 31 -4.14 27.16 -29.60
C ILE A 31 -3.13 27.92 -28.72
N PRO A 32 -2.94 29.23 -28.94
CA PRO A 32 -2.19 30.08 -28.03
C PRO A 32 -2.83 30.11 -26.64
N PHE A 33 -2.01 30.05 -25.58
CA PHE A 33 -2.46 30.13 -24.18
C PHE A 33 -3.37 31.35 -23.91
N ARG A 34 -3.07 32.50 -24.54
CA ARG A 34 -3.83 33.75 -24.44
C ARG A 34 -5.27 33.67 -24.96
N GLN A 35 -5.61 32.66 -25.76
CA GLN A 35 -6.98 32.47 -26.27
C GLN A 35 -7.90 31.78 -25.25
N ILE A 36 -7.35 31.17 -24.21
CA ILE A 36 -8.14 30.64 -23.09
C ILE A 36 -8.39 31.81 -22.14
N GLU A 37 -9.65 32.17 -21.90
CA GLU A 37 -10.02 33.21 -20.93
C GLU A 37 -10.05 32.63 -19.51
N ARG A 38 -10.71 31.47 -19.35
CA ARG A 38 -10.92 30.80 -18.06
C ARG A 38 -10.93 29.30 -18.22
N ILE A 39 -10.50 28.60 -17.18
CA ILE A 39 -10.56 27.14 -17.11
C ILE A 39 -11.08 26.72 -15.74
N GLU A 40 -11.91 25.68 -15.73
CA GLU A 40 -12.44 25.11 -14.51
C GLU A 40 -12.28 23.59 -14.54
N CYS A 41 -11.72 23.05 -13.46
CA CYS A 41 -11.54 21.62 -13.29
C CYS A 41 -12.75 21.03 -12.57
N TRP A 42 -13.72 20.52 -13.34
CA TRP A 42 -14.89 19.86 -12.76
C TRP A 42 -14.60 18.37 -12.55
N GLN A 43 -15.46 17.69 -11.82
CA GLN A 43 -15.21 16.31 -11.39
C GLN A 43 -14.92 15.34 -12.55
N HIS A 44 -15.57 15.46 -13.71
CA HIS A 44 -15.38 14.50 -14.81
C HIS A 44 -14.80 15.11 -16.10
N GLN A 45 -14.71 16.44 -16.15
CA GLN A 45 -14.30 17.16 -17.35
C GLN A 45 -13.78 18.54 -16.99
N ILE A 46 -13.04 19.11 -17.92
CA ILE A 46 -12.52 20.47 -17.84
C ILE A 46 -13.42 21.35 -18.68
N TRP A 47 -13.94 22.41 -18.09
CA TRP A 47 -14.62 23.46 -18.84
C TRP A 47 -13.62 24.55 -19.21
N VAL A 48 -13.62 24.94 -20.49
CA VAL A 48 -12.72 25.95 -21.04
C VAL A 48 -13.55 27.05 -21.67
N LYS A 49 -13.37 28.30 -21.20
CA LYS A 49 -13.90 29.51 -21.82
C LYS A 49 -12.81 30.12 -22.70
N PHE A 50 -13.12 30.44 -23.94
CA PHE A 50 -12.22 31.16 -24.84
C PHE A 50 -12.52 32.64 -24.83
N VAL A 51 -11.50 33.47 -25.13
CA VAL A 51 -11.65 34.93 -25.28
C VAL A 51 -12.68 35.25 -26.37
N GLU A 52 -12.67 34.48 -27.46
CA GLU A 52 -13.63 34.58 -28.54
C GLU A 52 -14.29 33.21 -28.78
N GLY A 53 -15.62 33.20 -28.90
CA GLY A 53 -16.40 32.00 -29.20
C GLY A 53 -17.05 31.32 -28.00
N ARG A 54 -17.52 30.08 -28.20
CA ARG A 54 -18.24 29.30 -27.19
C ARG A 54 -17.28 28.44 -26.37
N GLY A 55 -17.60 28.24 -25.09
CA GLY A 55 -16.84 27.33 -24.23
C GLY A 55 -16.89 25.88 -24.70
N LYS A 56 -15.90 25.08 -24.27
CA LYS A 56 -15.74 23.67 -24.64
C LYS A 56 -15.45 22.80 -23.42
N PHE A 57 -15.98 21.59 -23.42
CA PHE A 57 -15.62 20.55 -22.45
C PHE A 57 -14.51 19.65 -22.99
N ILE A 58 -13.55 19.33 -22.13
CA ILE A 58 -12.41 18.47 -22.44
C ILE A 58 -12.31 17.39 -21.37
N SER A 59 -12.26 16.13 -21.78
CA SER A 59 -11.97 15.02 -20.86
C SER A 59 -10.50 15.04 -20.43
N TYR A 60 -10.24 14.83 -19.13
CA TYR A 60 -8.89 14.71 -18.55
C TYR A 60 -8.02 13.69 -19.27
N ARG A 61 -8.61 12.62 -19.81
CA ARG A 61 -7.90 11.55 -20.54
C ARG A 61 -7.13 12.04 -21.78
N HIS A 62 -7.45 13.23 -22.28
CA HIS A 62 -6.71 13.84 -23.38
C HIS A 62 -5.42 14.55 -22.95
N LEU A 63 -5.27 14.81 -21.65
CA LEU A 63 -4.16 15.58 -21.12
C LEU A 63 -3.06 14.66 -20.58
N PRO A 64 -1.77 14.98 -20.81
CA PRO A 64 -0.66 14.24 -20.23
C PRO A 64 -0.74 14.05 -18.71
N LEU A 65 -1.30 15.02 -17.99
CA LEU A 65 -1.46 14.94 -16.54
C LEU A 65 -2.23 13.70 -16.08
N TRP A 66 -3.19 13.22 -16.87
CA TRP A 66 -3.97 12.03 -16.51
C TRP A 66 -3.10 10.79 -16.45
N VAL A 67 -2.21 10.64 -17.43
CA VAL A 67 -1.22 9.56 -17.48
C VAL A 67 -0.28 9.67 -16.30
N GLU A 68 0.22 10.87 -16.01
CA GLU A 68 1.10 11.09 -14.86
C GLU A 68 0.42 10.73 -13.53
N GLN A 69 -0.87 11.04 -13.35
CA GLN A 69 -1.60 10.63 -12.16
C GLN A 69 -1.72 9.11 -12.04
N GLY A 70 -1.95 8.40 -13.16
CA GLY A 70 -1.93 6.94 -13.16
C GLY A 70 -0.56 6.38 -12.74
N ILE A 71 0.55 6.97 -13.22
CA ILE A 71 1.91 6.57 -12.81
C ILE A 71 2.14 6.82 -11.31
N VAL A 72 1.72 7.99 -10.81
CA VAL A 72 1.82 8.31 -9.38
C VAL A 72 1.01 7.32 -8.54
N ALA A 73 -0.20 6.99 -8.97
CA ALA A 73 -1.03 6.01 -8.29
C ALA A 73 -0.34 4.64 -8.22
N ILE A 74 0.22 4.16 -9.34
CA ILE A 74 0.96 2.90 -9.40
C ILE A 74 2.13 2.92 -8.42
N ASN A 75 2.96 3.97 -8.45
CA ASN A 75 4.15 4.06 -7.61
C ASN A 75 3.83 4.18 -6.11
N ASN A 76 2.62 4.63 -5.77
CA ASN A 76 2.19 4.78 -4.38
C ASN A 76 1.57 3.49 -3.79
N CYS A 77 1.34 2.44 -4.59
CA CYS A 77 0.88 1.15 -4.09
C CYS A 77 1.95 0.52 -3.18
N GLN A 78 1.60 0.24 -1.93
CA GLN A 78 2.55 -0.27 -0.91
C GLN A 78 2.59 -1.78 -0.80
N ASN A 79 1.62 -2.48 -1.40
CA ASN A 79 1.52 -3.93 -1.37
C ASN A 79 0.80 -4.44 -2.62
N ARG A 80 0.91 -5.74 -2.87
CA ARG A 80 0.33 -6.38 -4.06
C ARG A 80 -1.17 -6.20 -4.15
N THR A 81 -1.88 -6.32 -3.03
CA THR A 81 -3.34 -6.12 -2.96
C THR A 81 -3.74 -4.74 -3.48
N SER A 82 -3.09 -3.68 -2.99
CA SER A 82 -3.36 -2.30 -3.44
C SER A 82 -3.01 -2.08 -4.91
N LEU A 83 -1.98 -2.77 -5.42
CA LEU A 83 -1.62 -2.69 -6.83
C LEU A 83 -2.66 -3.41 -7.69
N ASP A 84 -3.10 -4.60 -7.30
CA ASP A 84 -4.11 -5.38 -8.02
C ASP A 84 -5.47 -4.65 -8.07
N GLU A 85 -5.90 -4.05 -6.96
CA GLU A 85 -7.09 -3.19 -6.90
C GLU A 85 -6.99 -2.00 -7.86
N LEU A 86 -5.82 -1.34 -7.92
CA LEU A 86 -5.57 -0.28 -8.89
C LEU A 86 -5.60 -0.81 -10.34
N GLY A 87 -5.13 -2.04 -10.57
CA GLY A 87 -5.17 -2.70 -11.88
C GLY A 87 -6.58 -2.83 -12.44
N GLU A 88 -7.54 -3.18 -11.58
CA GLU A 88 -8.95 -3.27 -11.97
C GLU A 88 -9.52 -1.91 -12.40
N ILE A 89 -9.09 -0.83 -11.75
CA ILE A 89 -9.48 0.55 -12.09
C ILE A 89 -8.82 0.98 -13.40
N LEU A 90 -7.52 0.71 -13.56
CA LEU A 90 -6.77 1.04 -14.77
C LEU A 90 -7.22 0.23 -15.99
N ARG A 91 -7.83 -0.94 -15.81
CA ARG A 91 -8.43 -1.71 -16.91
C ARG A 91 -9.51 -0.93 -17.65
N THR A 92 -10.40 -0.26 -16.91
CA THR A 92 -11.42 0.64 -17.50
C THR A 92 -10.77 1.75 -18.33
N GLU A 93 -9.68 2.34 -17.82
CA GLU A 93 -8.96 3.39 -18.52
C GLU A 93 -8.29 2.85 -19.79
N ARG A 94 -7.70 1.66 -19.71
CA ARG A 94 -7.09 0.99 -20.86
C ARG A 94 -8.07 0.78 -21.99
N GLU A 95 -9.27 0.29 -21.71
CA GLU A 95 -10.33 0.12 -22.72
C GLU A 95 -10.65 1.45 -23.42
N TRP A 96 -10.69 2.56 -22.68
CA TRP A 96 -10.88 3.89 -23.29
C TRP A 96 -9.76 4.26 -24.26
N TYR A 97 -8.48 4.04 -23.90
CA TYR A 97 -7.35 4.36 -24.78
C TYR A 97 -7.23 3.43 -25.99
N ASP A 98 -7.53 2.14 -25.81
CA ASP A 98 -7.54 1.14 -26.88
C ASP A 98 -8.58 1.52 -27.95
N THR A 99 -9.79 1.95 -27.54
CA THR A 99 -10.82 2.44 -28.49
C THR A 99 -10.48 3.77 -29.19
N LYS A 100 -9.50 4.52 -28.67
CA LYS A 100 -9.05 5.80 -29.25
C LYS A 100 -7.75 5.69 -30.06
N ALA A 101 -7.24 4.47 -30.26
CA ALA A 101 -6.00 4.20 -31.00
C ALA A 101 -4.80 5.01 -30.50
N LYS A 102 -4.67 5.15 -29.16
CA LYS A 102 -3.50 5.76 -28.49
C LYS A 102 -2.80 4.80 -27.52
N PRO A 103 -2.49 3.55 -27.92
CA PRO A 103 -1.91 2.56 -27.03
C PRO A 103 -0.55 2.97 -26.46
N GLU A 104 0.22 3.78 -27.18
CA GLU A 104 1.52 4.30 -26.76
C GLU A 104 1.45 5.17 -25.52
N THR A 105 0.29 5.78 -25.27
CA THR A 105 0.05 6.60 -24.08
C THR A 105 0.07 5.73 -22.80
N LEU A 106 -0.31 4.46 -22.92
CA LEU A 106 -0.33 3.50 -21.81
C LEU A 106 0.99 2.78 -21.58
N GLU A 107 1.97 2.94 -22.47
CA GLU A 107 3.25 2.25 -22.31
C GLU A 107 3.95 2.68 -21.03
N LYS A 108 3.84 3.97 -20.68
CA LYS A 108 4.33 4.51 -19.42
C LYS A 108 3.65 3.89 -18.19
N TRP A 109 2.37 3.54 -18.30
CA TRP A 109 1.67 2.82 -17.22
C TRP A 109 2.17 1.38 -17.12
N ARG A 110 2.37 0.70 -18.26
CA ARG A 110 2.93 -0.65 -18.28
C ARG A 110 4.33 -0.69 -17.66
N GLU A 111 5.20 0.24 -18.02
CA GLU A 111 6.55 0.37 -17.46
C GLU A 111 6.51 0.60 -15.94
N ALA A 112 5.69 1.57 -15.48
CA ALA A 112 5.52 1.85 -14.06
C ALA A 112 4.97 0.62 -13.31
N TRP A 113 3.99 -0.07 -13.88
CA TRP A 113 3.39 -1.26 -13.31
C TRP A 113 4.39 -2.40 -13.14
N VAL A 114 5.14 -2.73 -14.20
CA VAL A 114 6.16 -3.79 -14.17
C VAL A 114 7.20 -3.47 -13.09
N LYS A 115 7.67 -2.23 -13.05
CA LYS A 115 8.65 -1.78 -12.05
C LYS A 115 8.11 -1.94 -10.63
N GLN A 116 6.89 -1.46 -10.36
CA GLN A 116 6.32 -1.52 -9.03
C GLN A 116 5.98 -2.96 -8.62
N SER A 117 5.43 -3.76 -9.53
CA SER A 117 5.13 -5.17 -9.30
C SER A 117 6.38 -5.96 -8.92
N HIS A 118 7.50 -5.72 -9.61
CA HIS A 118 8.79 -6.32 -9.29
C HIS A 118 9.27 -5.90 -7.89
N HIS A 119 9.28 -4.59 -7.62
CA HIS A 119 9.71 -4.06 -6.34
C HIS A 119 8.91 -4.64 -5.17
N LEU A 120 7.58 -4.67 -5.28
CA LEU A 120 6.71 -5.22 -4.24
C LEU A 120 6.92 -6.71 -4.04
N ARG A 121 7.22 -7.47 -5.10
CA ARG A 121 7.55 -8.90 -5.01
C ARG A 121 8.87 -9.12 -4.27
N GLU A 122 9.91 -8.34 -4.59
CA GLU A 122 11.20 -8.42 -3.91
C GLU A 122 11.07 -8.07 -2.41
N GLU A 123 10.34 -7.02 -2.10
CA GLU A 123 10.05 -6.62 -0.72
C GLU A 123 9.28 -7.71 0.04
N GLU A 124 8.27 -8.32 -0.60
CA GLU A 124 7.49 -9.40 0.01
C GLU A 124 8.37 -10.61 0.34
N GLU A 125 9.20 -11.05 -0.60
CA GLU A 125 10.14 -12.16 -0.40
C GLU A 125 11.21 -11.83 0.66
N ARG A 126 11.69 -10.57 0.70
CA ARG A 126 12.63 -10.09 1.72
C ARG A 126 12.02 -10.12 3.12
N LEU A 127 10.76 -9.73 3.25
CA LEU A 127 10.05 -9.66 4.54
C LEU A 127 9.47 -11.02 4.98
N LYS A 128 9.33 -11.97 4.06
CA LYS A 128 8.78 -13.31 4.35
C LYS A 128 9.55 -14.07 5.45
N PRO A 129 10.89 -14.20 5.41
CA PRO A 129 11.62 -14.90 6.48
C PRO A 129 11.51 -14.17 7.82
N ILE A 130 11.51 -12.83 7.81
CA ILE A 130 11.37 -12.02 9.03
C ILE A 130 10.00 -12.27 9.68
N ARG A 131 8.92 -12.25 8.88
CA ARG A 131 7.56 -12.53 9.35
C ARG A 131 7.43 -13.97 9.85
N ALA A 132 8.03 -14.93 9.16
CA ALA A 132 8.04 -16.33 9.57
C ALA A 132 8.80 -16.53 10.89
N HIS A 133 9.92 -15.84 11.08
CA HIS A 133 10.71 -15.86 12.32
C HIS A 133 9.93 -15.29 13.50
N GLN A 134 9.31 -14.11 13.30
CA GLN A 134 8.43 -13.50 14.31
C GLN A 134 7.26 -14.41 14.69
N GLU A 135 6.65 -15.08 13.72
CA GLU A 135 5.56 -16.02 13.97
C GLU A 135 6.02 -17.28 14.70
N ALA A 136 7.18 -17.83 14.33
CA ALA A 136 7.79 -18.95 15.04
C ALA A 136 8.09 -18.59 16.50
N GLY A 137 8.60 -17.38 16.77
CA GLY A 137 8.81 -16.88 18.13
C GLY A 137 7.50 -16.76 18.94
N ARG A 138 6.42 -16.27 18.31
CA ARG A 138 5.09 -16.21 18.95
C ARG A 138 4.55 -17.60 19.30
N GLN A 139 4.65 -18.55 18.37
CA GLN A 139 4.21 -19.93 18.58
C GLN A 139 5.04 -20.63 19.66
N TRP A 140 6.36 -20.40 19.66
CA TRP A 140 7.27 -20.88 20.71
C TRP A 140 6.88 -20.35 22.08
N LEU A 141 6.64 -19.04 22.22
CA LEU A 141 6.18 -18.43 23.46
C LEU A 141 4.85 -19.03 23.93
N GLN A 142 3.89 -19.18 23.03
CA GLN A 142 2.58 -19.75 23.35
C GLN A 142 2.70 -21.21 23.82
N ALA A 143 3.52 -22.01 23.14
CA ALA A 143 3.76 -23.41 23.48
C ALA A 143 4.38 -23.54 24.88
N TRP A 144 5.42 -22.76 25.16
CA TRP A 144 6.03 -22.74 26.49
C TRP A 144 5.08 -22.21 27.56
N GLY A 145 4.27 -21.21 27.26
CA GLY A 145 3.26 -20.74 28.20
C GLY A 145 2.28 -21.83 28.61
N HIS A 146 1.89 -22.69 27.67
CA HIS A 146 1.06 -23.87 28.00
C HIS A 146 1.80 -24.89 28.86
N VAL A 147 3.06 -25.20 28.54
CA VAL A 147 3.88 -26.14 29.33
C VAL A 147 4.06 -25.63 30.77
N LEU A 148 4.40 -24.36 30.94
CA LEU A 148 4.63 -23.75 32.25
C LEU A 148 3.35 -23.75 33.10
N GLN A 149 2.17 -23.51 32.49
CA GLN A 149 0.89 -23.61 33.20
C GLN A 149 0.61 -25.02 33.75
N CYS A 150 1.11 -26.06 33.09
CA CYS A 150 0.95 -27.45 33.53
C CYS A 150 1.91 -27.83 34.68
N CYS A 151 2.93 -27.03 34.98
CA CYS A 151 3.82 -27.28 36.11
C CYS A 151 3.05 -27.08 37.43
N SER A 152 3.02 -28.10 38.28
CA SER A 152 2.38 -28.07 39.60
C SER A 152 3.33 -27.72 40.75
N GLU A 153 4.63 -27.78 40.51
CA GLU A 153 5.68 -27.57 41.51
C GLU A 153 6.77 -26.64 40.97
N SER A 154 7.40 -25.88 41.86
CA SER A 154 8.49 -24.95 41.51
C SER A 154 9.71 -25.69 40.95
N ILE A 155 10.00 -26.90 41.43
CA ILE A 155 11.10 -27.74 40.92
C ILE A 155 10.91 -28.06 39.43
N SER A 156 9.69 -28.39 39.00
CA SER A 156 9.39 -28.65 37.59
C SER A 156 9.59 -27.43 36.71
N LEU A 157 9.39 -26.22 37.26
CA LEU A 157 9.78 -25.00 36.54
C LEU A 157 11.30 -25.01 36.39
N GLU A 158 12.08 -25.03 37.49
CA GLU A 158 13.55 -24.97 37.46
C GLU A 158 14.20 -25.95 36.47
N GLU A 159 13.69 -27.18 36.37
CA GLU A 159 14.17 -28.19 35.42
C GLU A 159 14.01 -27.80 33.94
N LEU A 160 12.99 -26.99 33.62
CA LEU A 160 12.72 -26.50 32.26
C LEU A 160 13.52 -25.24 31.92
N ALA A 161 14.04 -24.49 32.91
CA ALA A 161 14.76 -23.24 32.70
C ALA A 161 15.92 -23.36 31.70
N PRO A 162 16.79 -24.39 31.78
CA PRO A 162 17.93 -24.52 30.87
C PRO A 162 17.50 -24.71 29.42
N GLU A 163 16.44 -25.48 29.18
CA GLU A 163 15.95 -25.76 27.84
C GLU A 163 15.23 -24.54 27.23
N ILE A 164 14.45 -23.81 28.04
CA ILE A 164 13.85 -22.54 27.63
C ILE A 164 14.95 -21.55 27.23
N LYS A 165 15.98 -21.41 28.07
CA LYS A 165 17.10 -20.49 27.80
C LYS A 165 17.85 -20.87 26.51
N ARG A 166 18.11 -22.16 26.31
CA ARG A 166 18.77 -22.67 25.10
C ARG A 166 17.96 -22.37 23.83
N GLN A 167 16.64 -22.56 23.87
CA GLN A 167 15.78 -22.27 22.72
C GLN A 167 15.59 -20.76 22.49
N ALA A 168 15.57 -19.97 23.58
CA ALA A 168 15.43 -18.51 23.52
C ALA A 168 16.58 -17.82 22.75
N GLU A 169 17.76 -18.44 22.69
CA GLU A 169 18.89 -17.95 21.87
C GLU A 169 18.52 -17.79 20.39
N ALA A 170 17.62 -18.65 19.87
CA ALA A 170 17.14 -18.55 18.49
C ALA A 170 16.31 -17.29 18.23
N PHE A 171 15.73 -16.69 19.28
CA PHE A 171 14.87 -15.51 19.22
C PHE A 171 15.50 -14.29 19.91
N ALA A 172 16.83 -14.25 20.03
CA ALA A 172 17.57 -13.19 20.70
C ALA A 172 17.31 -11.78 20.12
N ASP A 173 16.91 -11.73 18.84
CA ASP A 173 16.55 -10.51 18.11
C ASP A 173 15.11 -10.03 18.36
N LEU A 174 14.29 -10.80 19.09
CA LEU A 174 12.88 -10.52 19.35
C LEU A 174 12.64 -10.23 20.85
N PRO A 175 12.89 -8.99 21.32
CA PRO A 175 12.80 -8.65 22.74
C PRO A 175 11.41 -8.89 23.33
N ASP A 176 10.34 -8.66 22.57
CA ASP A 176 8.97 -8.89 23.02
C ASP A 176 8.70 -10.37 23.35
N ILE A 177 9.30 -11.29 22.58
CA ILE A 177 9.18 -12.72 22.80
C ILE A 177 9.92 -13.14 24.07
N LEU A 178 11.14 -12.62 24.26
CA LEU A 178 11.95 -12.88 25.45
C LEU A 178 11.32 -12.33 26.72
N GLN A 179 10.83 -11.08 26.69
CA GLN A 179 10.12 -10.49 27.81
C GLN A 179 8.82 -11.24 28.10
N GLY A 180 8.13 -11.71 27.07
CA GLY A 180 6.92 -12.51 27.20
C GLY A 180 7.17 -13.81 27.96
N ILE A 181 8.22 -14.57 27.61
CA ILE A 181 8.49 -15.84 28.28
C ILE A 181 8.94 -15.64 29.74
N ASP A 182 9.75 -14.61 29.99
CA ASP A 182 10.17 -14.24 31.35
C ASP A 182 8.96 -13.87 32.21
N ALA A 183 8.01 -13.09 31.67
CA ALA A 183 6.80 -12.71 32.38
C ALA A 183 5.93 -13.93 32.72
N VAL A 184 5.72 -14.84 31.77
CA VAL A 184 4.93 -16.06 31.98
C VAL A 184 5.58 -16.96 33.03
N TRP A 185 6.90 -17.11 32.98
CA TRP A 185 7.66 -17.85 33.98
C TRP A 185 7.50 -17.25 35.37
N GLN A 186 7.76 -15.94 35.52
CA GLN A 186 7.71 -15.24 36.81
C GLN A 186 6.31 -15.29 37.42
N GLN A 187 5.28 -15.09 36.59
CA GLN A 187 3.90 -15.23 37.02
C GLN A 187 3.65 -16.64 37.59
N ARG A 188 4.00 -17.69 36.85
CA ARG A 188 3.76 -19.06 37.30
C ARG A 188 4.55 -19.40 38.56
N TRP A 189 5.79 -18.94 38.66
CA TRP A 189 6.63 -19.09 39.84
C TRP A 189 5.99 -18.48 41.09
N GLN A 190 5.42 -17.28 40.96
CA GLN A 190 4.70 -16.61 42.06
C GLN A 190 3.44 -17.38 42.46
N GLU A 191 2.64 -17.85 41.50
CA GLU A 191 1.44 -18.64 41.76
C GLU A 191 1.74 -19.91 42.57
N LEU A 192 2.78 -20.66 42.20
CA LEU A 192 3.14 -21.91 42.88
C LEU A 192 3.71 -21.69 44.28
N ASN A 193 4.48 -20.61 44.49
CA ASN A 193 5.02 -20.29 45.81
C ASN A 193 3.95 -19.71 46.76
N GLN A 194 2.94 -19.00 46.23
CA GLN A 194 1.79 -18.55 47.02
C GLN A 194 0.83 -19.69 47.37
N ALA A 195 0.66 -20.67 46.48
CA ALA A 195 -0.18 -21.85 46.74
C ALA A 195 0.46 -22.84 47.73
N SER A 196 1.77 -22.75 47.95
CA SER A 196 2.55 -23.62 48.85
C SER A 196 2.79 -23.00 50.24
N ALA A 197 2.30 -21.78 50.49
CA ALA A 197 2.40 -21.04 51.76
C ALA A 197 1.08 -21.09 52.55
#